data_AF-K0E2L9-F1
#
_entry.id   AF-K0E2L9-F1
#
_cell.length_a   1.000
_cell.length_b   1.000
_cell.length_c   1.000
_cell.angle_alpha   90.00
_cell.angle_beta   90.00
_cell.angle_gamma   90.00
#
_symmetry.space_group_name_H-M   'P 1'
#
loop_
_entity.id
_entity.type
_entity.pdbx_description
1 polymer ?
#
loop_
_entity_poly.entity_id
_entity_poly.type
_entity_poly.pdbx_seq_one_letter_code
_entity_poly.pdbx_strand_id
1 'polypeptide(L)'
;MNRYAQTIEHLERSGENSGLRRALAARLNTALRRANVSSSRVARWLGVSECDVQFWRRGITVPPLNAFKRIAAALDLDVHWLCTGQIRGVAG
;
A
#
# COMPACT_ATOMS: atom_id res chain seq x y z
N MET A 1 8.56 10.59 17.47
CA MET A 1 7.38 10.61 16.57
C MET A 1 6.81 9.19 16.45
N ASN A 2 5.49 9.04 16.54
CA ASN A 2 4.79 7.75 16.48
C ASN A 2 4.80 7.18 15.04
N ARG A 3 5.10 5.89 14.85
CA ARG A 3 5.11 5.21 13.53
C ARG A 3 3.77 5.31 12.80
N TYR A 4 2.67 5.30 13.53
CA TYR A 4 1.35 5.51 12.94
C TYR A 4 1.22 6.90 12.31
N ALA A 5 1.80 7.93 12.94
CA ALA A 5 1.79 9.28 12.41
C ALA A 5 2.62 9.39 11.12
N GLN A 6 3.79 8.74 11.06
CA GLN A 6 4.62 8.73 9.85
C GLN A 6 3.95 8.02 8.66
N THR A 7 3.25 6.92 8.92
CA THR A 7 2.49 6.18 7.90
C THR A 7 1.32 7.02 7.37
N ILE A 8 0.60 7.73 8.25
CA ILE A 8 -0.49 8.64 7.87
C ILE A 8 0.04 9.81 7.05
N GLU A 9 1.09 10.47 7.53
CA GLU A 9 1.71 11.62 6.87
C GLU A 9 2.23 11.27 5.46
N HIS A 10 2.80 10.07 5.28
CA HIS A 10 3.26 9.61 3.97
C HIS A 10 2.10 9.32 3.01
N LEU A 11 1.00 8.77 3.51
CA LEU A 11 -0.20 8.53 2.71
C LEU A 11 -0.83 9.85 2.25
N GLU A 12 -0.96 10.83 3.16
CA GLU A 12 -1.47 12.17 2.86
C GLU A 12 -0.61 12.85 1.79
N ARG A 13 0.73 12.87 1.98
CA ARG A 13 1.67 13.47 1.02
C ARG A 13 1.69 12.76 -0.34
N SER A 14 1.40 11.46 -0.39
CA SER A 14 1.27 10.71 -1.66
C SER A 14 -0.01 11.02 -2.43
N GLY A 15 -1.04 11.56 -1.77
CA GLY A 15 -2.23 12.10 -2.42
C GLY A 15 -1.88 13.26 -3.35
N GLU A 16 -0.93 14.10 -2.94
CA GLU A 16 -0.57 15.35 -3.62
C GLU A 16 0.64 15.19 -4.56
N ASN A 17 1.53 14.23 -4.29
CA ASN A 17 2.75 14.02 -5.08
C ASN A 17 2.65 12.78 -6.01
N SER A 18 2.66 13.03 -7.32
CA SER A 18 2.55 12.00 -8.36
C SER A 18 3.70 10.98 -8.35
N GLY A 19 4.92 11.40 -7.95
CA GLY A 19 6.08 10.52 -7.82
C GLY A 19 5.95 9.55 -6.64
N LEU A 20 5.54 10.06 -5.48
CA LEU A 20 5.30 9.24 -4.28
C LEU A 20 4.16 8.24 -4.52
N ARG A 21 3.08 8.68 -5.19
CA ARG A 21 1.94 7.82 -5.55
C ARG A 21 2.36 6.65 -6.44
N ARG A 22 3.18 6.92 -7.47
CA ARG A 22 3.72 5.88 -8.36
C ARG A 22 4.64 4.91 -7.64
N ALA A 23 5.50 5.40 -6.75
CA ALA A 23 6.40 4.53 -5.97
C ALA A 23 5.60 3.62 -5.03
N LEU A 24 4.57 4.14 -4.38
CA LEU A 24 3.63 3.38 -3.56
C LEU A 24 2.90 2.30 -4.39
N ALA A 25 2.36 2.68 -5.55
CA ALA A 25 1.69 1.75 -6.45
C ALA A 25 2.61 0.63 -6.94
N ALA A 26 3.86 0.96 -7.28
CA ALA A 26 4.85 -0.03 -7.72
C ALA A 26 5.15 -1.06 -6.62
N ARG A 27 5.26 -0.62 -5.36
CA ARG A 27 5.47 -1.50 -4.20
C ARG A 27 4.26 -2.39 -3.96
N LEU A 28 3.06 -1.82 -3.91
CA LEU A 28 1.81 -2.56 -3.75
C LEU A 28 1.64 -3.61 -4.86
N ASN A 29 1.84 -3.21 -6.11
CA ASN A 29 1.71 -4.11 -7.26
C ASN A 29 2.75 -5.24 -7.21
N THR A 30 3.97 -4.95 -6.77
CA THR A 30 5.03 -5.96 -6.63
C THR A 30 4.73 -6.94 -5.50
N ALA A 31 4.26 -6.45 -4.34
CA ALA A 31 3.82 -7.29 -3.23
C ALA A 31 2.69 -8.26 -3.65
N LEU A 32 1.67 -7.75 -4.33
CA LEU A 32 0.55 -8.55 -4.81
C LEU A 32 0.97 -9.60 -5.84
N ARG A 33 1.85 -9.25 -6.79
CA ARG A 33 2.37 -10.21 -7.78
C ARG A 33 3.19 -11.31 -7.12
N ARG A 34 4.06 -10.97 -6.15
CA ARG A 34 4.87 -11.96 -5.42
C ARG A 34 4.01 -12.94 -4.63
N ALA A 35 2.91 -12.47 -4.05
CA ALA A 35 1.95 -13.31 -3.35
C ALA A 35 0.97 -14.04 -4.28
N ASN A 36 1.08 -13.87 -5.61
CA ASN A 36 0.14 -14.40 -6.61
C ASN A 36 -1.33 -14.02 -6.32
N VAL A 37 -1.55 -12.77 -5.90
CA VAL A 37 -2.87 -12.23 -5.54
C VAL A 37 -3.40 -11.33 -6.66
N SER A 38 -4.59 -11.64 -7.17
CA SER A 38 -5.29 -10.85 -8.19
C SER A 38 -5.96 -9.60 -7.60
N SER A 39 -6.26 -8.61 -8.45
CA SER A 39 -7.00 -7.41 -8.03
C SER A 39 -8.39 -7.76 -7.50
N SER A 40 -9.10 -8.67 -8.17
CA SER A 40 -10.40 -9.21 -7.72
C SER A 40 -10.35 -9.85 -6.33
N ARG A 41 -9.27 -10.57 -5.99
CA ARG A 41 -9.11 -11.19 -4.67
C ARG A 41 -8.93 -10.13 -3.59
N VAL A 42 -8.11 -9.09 -3.84
CA VAL A 42 -7.95 -7.96 -2.92
C VAL A 42 -9.26 -7.21 -2.74
N ALA A 43 -9.98 -6.94 -3.84
CA ALA A 43 -11.27 -6.25 -3.81
C ALA A 43 -12.25 -6.98 -2.89
N ARG A 44 -12.33 -8.31 -3.01
CA ARG A 44 -13.15 -9.16 -2.13
C ARG A 44 -12.70 -9.12 -0.68
N TRP A 45 -11.40 -9.12 -0.39
CA TRP A 45 -10.89 -9.00 0.98
C TRP A 45 -11.27 -7.68 1.64
N LEU A 46 -11.34 -6.60 0.86
CA LEU A 46 -11.52 -5.26 1.36
C LEU A 46 -12.98 -4.79 1.30
N GLY A 47 -13.82 -5.43 0.51
CA GLY A 47 -15.19 -4.99 0.23
C GLY A 47 -15.23 -3.73 -0.64
N VAL A 48 -14.32 -3.61 -1.60
CA VAL A 48 -14.21 -2.46 -2.53
C VAL A 48 -14.34 -2.94 -3.98
N SER A 49 -14.40 -2.01 -4.94
CA SER A 49 -14.44 -2.41 -6.35
C SER A 49 -13.08 -2.90 -6.84
N GLU A 50 -13.07 -3.79 -7.83
CA GLU A 50 -11.81 -4.19 -8.48
C GLU A 50 -11.15 -3.02 -9.21
N CYS A 51 -11.95 -2.07 -9.72
CA CYS A 51 -11.45 -0.85 -10.34
C CYS A 51 -10.61 -0.02 -9.36
N ASP A 52 -11.05 0.13 -8.11
CA ASP A 52 -10.28 0.85 -7.07
C ASP A 52 -8.90 0.20 -6.89
N VAL A 53 -8.86 -1.13 -6.78
CA VAL A 53 -7.60 -1.86 -6.65
C VAL A 53 -6.70 -1.67 -7.87
N GLN A 54 -7.27 -1.68 -9.08
CA GLN A 54 -6.50 -1.42 -10.30
C GLN A 54 -5.94 0.00 -10.33
N PHE A 55 -6.72 1.00 -9.91
CA PHE A 55 -6.26 2.39 -9.81
C PHE A 55 -5.12 2.55 -8.81
N TRP A 56 -5.20 1.87 -7.66
CA TRP A 56 -4.11 1.85 -6.69
C TRP A 56 -2.85 1.21 -7.25
N ARG A 57 -2.98 0.05 -7.93
CA ARG A 57 -1.83 -0.65 -8.55
C ARG A 57 -1.18 0.14 -9.68
N ARG A 58 -1.92 1.04 -10.33
CA ARG A 58 -1.43 1.95 -11.39
C ARG A 58 -0.94 3.29 -10.85
N GLY A 59 -1.16 3.59 -9.58
CA GLY A 59 -0.78 4.88 -8.97
C GLY A 59 -1.61 6.05 -9.45
N ILE A 60 -2.87 5.79 -9.81
CA ILE A 60 -3.86 6.82 -10.17
C ILE A 60 -4.43 7.43 -8.89
N THR A 61 -4.86 6.57 -7.96
CA THR A 61 -5.34 6.94 -6.62
C THR A 61 -4.52 6.25 -5.54
N VAL A 62 -4.62 6.74 -4.30
CA VAL A 62 -3.97 6.15 -3.12
C VAL A 62 -5.00 5.29 -2.38
N PRO A 63 -4.68 4.06 -1.95
CA PRO A 63 -5.57 3.30 -1.09
C PRO A 63 -5.75 4.01 0.27
N PRO A 64 -6.96 4.00 0.86
CA PRO A 64 -7.14 4.51 2.21
C PRO A 64 -6.32 3.68 3.22
N LEU A 65 -5.95 4.29 4.35
CA LEU A 65 -5.12 3.63 5.38
C LEU A 65 -5.70 2.28 5.84
N ASN A 66 -7.02 2.16 5.95
CA ASN A 66 -7.66 0.90 6.34
C ASN A 66 -7.44 -0.21 5.29
N ALA A 67 -7.53 0.11 4.00
CA ALA A 67 -7.20 -0.82 2.93
C ALA A 67 -5.72 -1.24 3.02
N PHE A 68 -4.84 -0.29 3.28
CA PHE A 68 -3.41 -0.53 3.46
C PHE A 68 -3.11 -1.53 4.58
N LYS A 69 -3.69 -1.31 5.77
CA LYS A 69 -3.53 -2.20 6.93
C LYS A 69 -4.04 -3.61 6.65
N ARG A 70 -5.20 -3.73 5.99
CA ARG A 70 -5.79 -5.04 5.67
C ARG A 70 -4.99 -5.79 4.61
N ILE A 71 -4.48 -5.11 3.58
CA ILE A 71 -3.58 -5.72 2.59
C ILE A 71 -2.29 -6.18 3.26
N ALA A 72 -1.68 -5.33 4.08
CA ALA A 72 -0.46 -5.67 4.82
C ALA A 72 -0.66 -6.91 5.70
N ALA A 73 -1.75 -6.97 6.46
CA ALA A 73 -2.10 -8.14 7.27
C ALA A 73 -2.37 -9.40 6.42
N ALA A 74 -3.09 -9.28 5.30
CA ALA A 74 -3.40 -10.41 4.43
C ALA A 74 -2.18 -10.99 3.70
N LEU A 75 -1.12 -10.18 3.52
CA LEU A 75 0.12 -10.57 2.86
C LEU A 75 1.27 -10.84 3.84
N ASP A 76 1.02 -10.73 5.15
CA ASP A 76 2.05 -10.78 6.21
C ASP A 76 3.21 -9.80 5.96
N LEU A 77 2.88 -8.56 5.62
CA LEU A 77 3.84 -7.49 5.32
C LEU A 77 3.79 -6.39 6.39
N ASP A 78 4.94 -5.76 6.62
CA ASP A 78 5.01 -4.54 7.43
C ASP A 78 4.31 -3.37 6.69
N VAL A 79 3.28 -2.79 7.33
CA VAL A 79 2.50 -1.69 6.75
C VAL A 79 3.35 -0.44 6.50
N HIS A 80 4.36 -0.18 7.32
CA HIS A 80 5.28 0.94 7.16
C HIS A 80 6.18 0.72 5.94
N TRP A 81 6.68 -0.51 5.72
CA TRP A 81 7.40 -0.84 4.48
C TRP A 81 6.50 -0.67 3.26
N LEU A 82 5.24 -1.12 3.31
CA LEU A 82 4.33 -1.00 2.19
C LEU A 82 4.07 0.48 1.83
N CYS A 83 3.93 1.35 2.84
CA CYS A 83 3.70 2.78 2.65
C CYS A 83 4.95 3.52 2.18
N THR A 84 6.10 3.32 2.84
CA THR A 84 7.30 4.17 2.66
C THR A 84 8.38 3.53 1.80
N GLY A 85 8.36 2.20 1.64
CA GLY A 85 9.44 1.42 1.03
C GLY A 85 10.66 1.22 1.93
N GLN A 86 10.67 1.78 3.15
CA GLN A 86 11.76 1.61 4.09
C GLN A 86 11.61 0.25 4.77
N ILE A 87 12.56 -0.65 4.50
CA ILE A 87 12.73 -1.85 5.32
C ILE A 87 13.22 -1.34 6.66
N ARG A 88 12.62 -1.83 7.75
CA ARG A 88 13.15 -1.55 9.09
C ARG A 88 14.62 -1.97 9.05
N GLY A 89 15.54 -1.01 9.23
CA GLY A 89 16.93 -1.35 9.48
C GLY A 89 16.93 -2.36 10.62
N VAL A 90 17.35 -3.58 10.34
CA VAL A 90 17.86 -4.45 11.39
C VAL A 90 19.04 -3.66 11.92
N ALA A 91 18.89 -3.12 13.13
CA ALA A 91 20.06 -2.69 13.87
C ALA A 91 20.85 -3.97 14.11
N GLY A 92 21.84 -4.21 13.24
CA GLY A 92 22.92 -5.15 13.50
C GLY A 92 23.93 -4.47 14.41
#